data_AF-C3YLB0-F1
#
_entry.id   AF-C3YLB0-F1
#
_cell.length_a   1.000
_cell.length_b   1.000
_cell.length_c   1.000
_cell.angle_alpha   90.00
_cell.angle_beta   90.00
_cell.angle_gamma   90.00
#
_symmetry.space_group_name_H-M   'P 1'
#
loop_
_entity.id
_entity.type
_entity.pdbx_description
1 polymer ?
#
loop_
_entity_poly.entity_id
_entity_poly.type
_entity_poly.pdbx_seq_one_letter_code
_entity_poly.pdbx_strand_id
1 'polypeptide(L)'
;MSGSGISFVTEAQVEETKKKRQEEWEKVRTADQPEECPEEEYDPRSLFDRLEEQKEKKQAEYEEQFKFKNQFRGLEEEETNFLGEVDNIRAKIERQKRQEEWEVIREQRISLGTGPY
;
A
#
# COMPACT_ATOMS: atom_id res chain seq x y z
N MET A 1 17.35 17.44 15.43
CA MET A 1 16.32 16.43 15.74
C MET A 1 16.59 15.93 17.15
N SER A 2 15.86 16.43 18.14
CA SER A 2 16.01 16.01 19.53
C SER A 2 15.39 14.63 19.71
N GLY A 3 16.23 13.60 19.87
CA GLY A 3 15.78 12.31 20.37
C GLY A 3 15.21 12.51 21.77
N SER A 4 13.90 12.35 21.92
CA SER A 4 13.25 12.28 23.22
C SER A 4 13.60 10.92 23.82
N GLY A 5 14.83 10.84 24.37
CA GLY A 5 15.23 9.72 25.20
C GLY A 5 14.38 9.74 26.47
N ILE A 6 13.97 8.54 26.90
CA ILE A 6 13.16 8.29 28.10
C ILE A 6 13.74 9.10 29.27
N SER A 7 13.13 10.24 29.58
CA SER A 7 13.52 11.08 30.72
C SER A 7 12.86 10.51 31.97
N PHE A 8 13.66 10.25 33.00
CA PHE A 8 13.13 9.85 34.31
C PHE A 8 12.26 11.00 34.86
N VAL A 9 10.98 10.72 35.08
CA VAL A 9 10.04 11.70 35.66
C VAL A 9 10.23 11.66 37.17
N THR A 10 10.57 12.80 37.76
CA THR A 10 10.70 12.94 39.21
C THR A 10 9.34 13.16 39.86
N GLU A 11 9.20 12.78 41.14
CA GLU A 11 7.97 12.93 41.92
C GLU A 11 7.43 14.38 41.89
N ALA A 12 8.31 15.36 42.01
CA ALA A 12 7.96 16.78 41.91
C ALA A 12 7.32 17.16 40.56
N GLN A 13 7.76 16.55 39.45
CA GLN A 13 7.18 16.78 38.12
C GLN A 13 5.81 16.11 37.97
N VAL A 14 5.59 14.96 38.62
CA VAL A 14 4.28 14.30 38.67
C VAL A 14 3.29 15.15 39.48
N GLU A 15 3.71 15.73 40.60
CA GLU A 15 2.87 16.62 41.39
C GLU A 15 2.54 17.92 40.66
N GLU A 16 3.50 18.52 39.96
CA GLU A 16 3.28 19.75 39.20
C GLU A 16 2.30 19.52 38.03
N THR A 17 2.40 18.38 37.36
CA THR A 17 1.46 18.00 36.29
C THR A 17 0.07 17.70 36.83
N LYS A 18 -0.06 17.02 37.98
CA LYS A 18 -1.35 16.82 38.67
C LYS A 18 -1.99 18.14 39.07
N LYS A 19 -1.22 19.11 39.58
CA LYS A 19 -1.72 20.46 39.93
C LYS A 19 -2.22 21.23 38.71
N LYS A 20 -1.44 21.27 37.63
CA LYS A 20 -1.87 21.93 36.38
C LYS A 20 -3.17 21.33 35.82
N ARG A 21 -3.29 20.00 35.86
CA ARG A 21 -4.50 19.30 35.43
C ARG A 21 -5.72 19.68 36.29
N GLN A 22 -5.53 19.76 37.61
CA GLN A 22 -6.57 20.21 38.54
C GLN A 22 -7.00 21.66 38.29
N GLU A 23 -6.05 22.57 38.07
CA GLU A 23 -6.34 23.96 37.73
C GLU A 23 -7.09 24.11 36.40
N GLU A 24 -6.78 23.27 35.40
CA GLU A 24 -7.50 23.21 34.13
C GLU A 24 -8.89 22.62 34.30
N TRP A 25 -9.02 21.61 35.14
CA TRP A 25 -10.31 21.01 35.50
C TRP A 25 -11.21 22.04 36.16
N GLU A 26 -10.74 22.75 37.19
CA GLU A 26 -11.51 23.78 37.89
C GLU A 26 -12.01 24.91 36.98
N LYS A 27 -11.28 25.22 35.89
CA LYS A 27 -11.71 26.20 34.88
C LYS A 27 -12.84 25.73 33.98
N VAL A 28 -12.94 24.43 33.72
CA VAL A 28 -13.92 23.82 32.78
C VAL A 28 -15.04 23.08 33.53
N ARG A 29 -14.86 22.82 34.84
CA ARG A 29 -15.77 22.05 35.69
C ARG A 29 -17.11 22.76 35.85
N THR A 30 -18.17 21.98 35.73
CA THR A 30 -19.56 22.39 36.01
C THR A 30 -20.02 21.89 37.38
N ALA A 31 -21.10 22.48 37.95
CA ALA A 31 -21.51 22.23 39.33
C ALA A 31 -21.82 20.75 39.67
N ASP A 32 -22.14 19.93 38.66
CA ASP A 32 -22.49 18.52 38.80
C ASP A 32 -21.27 17.56 38.67
N GLN A 33 -20.07 18.09 38.41
CA GLN A 33 -18.85 17.31 38.17
C GLN A 33 -17.93 17.25 39.40
N PRO A 34 -17.18 16.15 39.59
CA PRO A 34 -16.35 15.91 40.78
C PRO A 34 -15.32 17.03 41.00
N GLU A 35 -15.08 17.36 42.27
CA GLU A 35 -14.17 18.45 42.67
C GLU A 35 -12.71 18.13 42.30
N GLU A 36 -12.31 16.87 42.42
CA GLU A 36 -11.00 16.39 41.96
C GLU A 36 -11.06 15.99 40.48
N CYS A 37 -10.05 16.41 39.72
CA CYS A 37 -9.86 16.00 38.33
C CYS A 37 -9.67 14.48 38.28
N PRO A 38 -10.46 13.76 37.48
CA PRO A 38 -10.30 12.32 37.31
C PRO A 38 -8.85 11.97 36.96
N GLU A 39 -8.27 10.99 37.67
CA GLU A 39 -6.94 10.50 37.35
C GLU A 39 -6.97 9.86 35.95
N GLU A 40 -6.00 10.20 35.11
CA GLU A 40 -5.91 9.66 33.75
C GLU A 40 -5.95 8.13 33.81
N GLU A 41 -6.80 7.52 32.98
CA GLU A 41 -6.91 6.07 32.91
C GLU A 41 -5.52 5.47 32.65
N TYR A 42 -5.02 4.74 33.65
CA TYR A 42 -3.76 4.04 33.54
C TYR A 42 -3.92 2.94 32.49
N ASP A 43 -3.33 3.16 31.31
CA ASP A 43 -3.33 2.15 30.25
C ASP A 43 -2.52 0.93 30.73
N PRO A 44 -3.16 -0.24 30.92
CA PRO A 44 -2.49 -1.42 31.45
C PRO A 44 -1.54 -2.07 30.44
N ARG A 45 -1.54 -1.62 29.17
CA ARG A 45 -0.64 -2.13 28.14
C ARG A 45 0.79 -1.71 28.43
N SER A 46 1.71 -2.63 28.18
CA SER A 46 3.13 -2.37 28.35
C SER A 46 3.61 -1.31 27.36
N LEU A 47 4.72 -0.65 27.66
CA LEU A 47 5.34 0.31 26.73
C LEU A 47 5.67 -0.37 25.38
N PHE A 48 6.03 -1.66 25.41
CA PHE A 48 6.31 -2.44 24.21
C PHE A 48 5.06 -2.54 23.32
N ASP A 49 3.92 -2.93 23.88
CA ASP A 49 2.67 -3.09 23.12
C ASP A 49 2.26 -1.78 22.43
N ARG A 50 2.41 -0.63 23.13
CA ARG A 50 2.10 0.69 22.57
C ARG A 50 3.04 1.08 21.43
N LEU A 51 4.33 0.76 21.55
CA LEU A 51 5.32 1.05 20.51
C LEU A 51 5.17 0.13 19.31
N GLU A 52 4.83 -1.14 19.55
CA GLU A 52 4.56 -2.12 18.51
C GLU A 52 3.33 -1.69 17.71
N GLU A 53 2.22 -1.34 18.36
CA GLU A 53 1.02 -0.83 17.69
C GLU A 53 1.32 0.41 16.81
N GLN A 54 2.11 1.37 17.33
CA GLN A 54 2.50 2.56 16.55
C GLN A 54 3.38 2.20 15.35
N LYS A 55 4.27 1.21 15.49
CA LYS A 55 5.15 0.74 14.42
C LYS A 55 4.35 0.00 13.35
N GLU A 56 3.48 -0.92 13.76
CA GLU A 56 2.59 -1.66 12.88
C GLU A 56 1.66 -0.72 12.11
N LYS A 57 1.08 0.28 12.79
CA LYS A 57 0.25 1.29 12.13
C LYS A 57 1.00 2.05 11.04
N LYS A 58 2.22 2.53 11.33
CA LYS A 58 3.06 3.22 10.32
C LYS A 58 3.43 2.29 9.17
N GLN A 59 3.72 1.02 9.47
CA GLN A 59 4.07 0.03 8.47
C GLN A 59 2.87 -0.26 7.56
N ALA A 60 1.67 -0.42 8.12
CA ALA A 60 0.44 -0.63 7.36
C ALA A 60 0.10 0.57 6.48
N GLU A 61 0.21 1.80 7.00
CA GLU A 61 0.01 3.03 6.23
C GLU A 61 0.99 3.14 5.05
N TYR A 62 2.26 2.77 5.27
CA TYR A 62 3.27 2.70 4.20
C TYR A 62 2.88 1.63 3.18
N GLU A 63 2.60 0.41 3.61
CA GLU A 63 2.22 -0.67 2.71
C GLU A 63 0.98 -0.34 1.88
N GLU A 64 -0.04 0.31 2.44
CA GLU A 64 -1.20 0.75 1.67
C GLU A 64 -0.83 1.78 0.59
N GLN A 65 -0.07 2.82 0.95
CA GLN A 65 0.37 3.85 -0.01
C GLN A 65 1.18 3.25 -1.16
N PHE A 66 2.11 2.34 -0.84
CA PHE A 66 2.95 1.71 -1.84
C PHE A 66 2.21 0.61 -2.62
N LYS A 67 1.26 -0.11 -2.00
CA LYS A 67 0.43 -1.11 -2.66
C LYS A 67 -0.44 -0.48 -3.73
N PHE A 68 -1.13 0.62 -3.42
CA PHE A 68 -1.92 1.35 -4.43
C PHE A 68 -1.01 1.90 -5.55
N LYS A 69 0.14 2.45 -5.20
CA LYS A 69 1.11 2.96 -6.18
C LYS A 69 1.68 1.86 -7.08
N ASN A 70 1.95 0.67 -6.53
CA ASN A 70 2.49 -0.47 -7.27
C ASN A 70 1.42 -1.15 -8.14
N GLN A 71 0.15 -1.17 -7.70
CA GLN A 71 -0.96 -1.72 -8.48
C GLN A 71 -1.31 -0.87 -9.70
N PHE A 72 -1.12 0.45 -9.62
CA PHE A 72 -1.42 1.39 -10.69
C PHE A 72 -0.16 2.10 -11.21
N ARG A 73 0.97 1.39 -11.30
CA ARG A 73 2.14 1.93 -11.99
C ARG A 73 1.94 1.85 -13.51
N GLY A 74 2.33 2.90 -14.22
CA GLY A 74 2.40 2.86 -15.68
C GLY A 74 3.40 1.80 -16.14
N LEU A 75 3.18 1.25 -17.34
CA LEU A 75 4.15 0.37 -17.96
C LEU A 75 5.44 1.14 -18.27
N GLU A 76 6.58 0.55 -17.93
CA GLU A 76 7.89 1.12 -18.27
C GLU A 76 8.17 0.97 -19.77
N GLU A 77 9.07 1.79 -20.33
CA GLU A 77 9.40 1.78 -21.76
C GLU A 77 9.82 0.38 -22.23
N GLU A 78 10.63 -0.32 -21.44
CA GLU A 78 11.02 -1.70 -21.71
C GLU A 78 9.83 -2.68 -21.73
N GLU A 79 8.90 -2.54 -20.79
CA GLU A 79 7.69 -3.38 -20.73
C GLU A 79 6.80 -3.12 -21.97
N THR A 80 6.68 -1.87 -22.41
CA THR A 80 5.92 -1.53 -23.63
C THR A 80 6.58 -2.07 -24.90
N ASN A 81 7.92 -2.02 -24.98
CA ASN A 81 8.67 -2.57 -26.10
C ASN A 81 8.51 -4.09 -26.17
N PHE A 82 8.60 -4.77 -25.02
CA PHE A 82 8.37 -6.21 -24.94
C PHE A 82 6.97 -6.61 -25.43
N LEU A 83 5.92 -5.89 -25.02
CA LEU A 83 4.56 -6.14 -25.53
C LEU A 83 4.46 -5.95 -27.04
N GLY A 84 5.10 -4.91 -27.59
CA GLY A 84 5.18 -4.69 -29.03
C GLY A 84 5.91 -5.80 -29.78
N GLU A 85 7.01 -6.31 -29.22
CA GLU A 85 7.73 -7.46 -29.78
C GLU A 85 6.87 -8.73 -29.78
N VAL A 86 6.16 -9.01 -28.67
CA VAL A 86 5.24 -10.15 -28.57
C VAL A 86 4.14 -10.09 -29.63
N ASP A 87 3.55 -8.91 -29.84
CA ASP A 87 2.50 -8.72 -30.84
C ASP A 87 3.04 -8.89 -32.26
N ASN A 88 4.23 -8.36 -32.55
CA ASN A 88 4.91 -8.58 -33.82
C ASN A 88 5.20 -10.06 -34.08
N ILE A 89 5.65 -10.79 -33.06
CA ILE A 89 5.89 -12.24 -33.15
C ILE A 89 4.59 -12.99 -33.44
N ARG A 90 3.51 -12.68 -32.72
CA ARG A 90 2.19 -13.30 -32.94
C ARG A 90 1.69 -13.06 -34.36
N ALA A 91 1.76 -11.81 -34.83
CA ALA A 91 1.35 -11.45 -36.18
C ALA A 91 2.17 -12.19 -37.25
N LYS A 92 3.49 -12.35 -37.03
CA LYS A 92 4.36 -13.09 -37.95
C LYS A 92 4.00 -14.56 -38.01
N ILE A 93 3.75 -15.19 -36.86
CA ILE A 93 3.32 -16.60 -36.78
C ILE A 93 1.99 -16.79 -37.50
N GLU A 94 1.01 -15.91 -37.26
CA GLU A 94 -0.30 -16.00 -37.92
C GLU A 94 -0.17 -15.85 -39.45
N ARG A 95 0.67 -14.91 -39.91
CA ARG A 95 0.94 -14.72 -41.34
C ARG A 95 1.58 -15.95 -41.97
N GLN A 96 2.54 -16.57 -41.29
CA GLN A 96 3.19 -17.80 -41.77
C GLN A 96 2.19 -18.95 -41.87
N LYS A 97 1.39 -19.19 -40.83
CA LYS A 97 0.33 -20.21 -40.86
C LYS A 97 -0.63 -20.00 -42.03
N ARG A 98 -1.08 -18.77 -42.26
CA ARG A 98 -1.97 -18.44 -43.38
C ARG A 98 -1.31 -18.67 -44.73
N GLN A 99 -0.01 -18.40 -44.86
CA GLN A 99 0.75 -18.67 -46.09
C GLN A 99 0.87 -20.17 -46.33
N GLU A 100 1.25 -20.95 -45.33
CA GLU A 100 1.36 -22.40 -45.39
C GLU A 100 0.01 -23.05 -45.74
N GLU A 101 -1.07 -22.64 -45.06
CA GLU A 101 -2.43 -23.11 -45.37
C GLU A 101 -2.82 -22.82 -46.82
N TRP A 102 -2.50 -21.62 -47.31
CA TRP A 102 -2.84 -21.24 -48.67
C TRP A 102 -2.01 -21.96 -49.73
N GLU A 103 -0.74 -22.23 -49.45
CA GLU A 103 0.13 -23.05 -50.30
C GLU A 103 -0.37 -24.49 -50.38
N VAL A 104 -0.73 -25.10 -49.25
CA VAL A 104 -1.32 -26.45 -49.21
C VAL A 104 -2.63 -26.50 -50.02
N ILE A 105 -3.52 -25.52 -49.85
CA ILE A 105 -4.78 -25.45 -50.63
C ILE A 105 -4.47 -25.30 -52.13
N ARG A 106 -3.48 -24.47 -52.49
CA ARG A 106 -3.08 -24.27 -53.89
C ARG A 106 -2.54 -25.57 -54.50
N GLU A 107 -1.64 -26.25 -53.82
CA GLU A 107 -1.07 -27.53 -54.26
C GLU A 107 -2.16 -28.58 -54.42
N GLN A 108 -3.09 -28.69 -53.46
CA GLN A 108 -4.22 -29.60 -53.57
C GLN A 108 -5.10 -29.28 -54.78
N ARG A 109 -5.42 -28.00 -55.03
CA ARG A 109 -6.20 -27.58 -56.21
C ARG A 109 -5.51 -27.93 -57.53
N ILE A 110 -4.19 -27.80 -57.60
CA ILE A 110 -3.39 -28.21 -58.77
C ILE A 110 -3.45 -29.73 -58.92
N SER A 111 -3.25 -30.49 -57.83
CA SER A 111 -3.25 -31.96 -57.85
C SER A 111 -4.61 -32.55 -58.25
N LEU A 112 -5.71 -31.90 -57.86
CA LEU A 112 -7.07 -32.35 -58.15
C LEU A 112 -7.56 -31.90 -59.54
N GLY A 113 -6.74 -31.18 -60.31
CA GLY A 113 -7.09 -30.72 -61.67
C GLY A 113 -8.22 -29.69 -61.70
N THR A 114 -8.57 -29.08 -60.57
CA THR A 114 -9.65 -28.09 -60.43
C THR A 114 -9.15 -26.64 -60.50
N GLY A 115 -7.96 -26.40 -61.05
CA GLY A 115 -7.39 -25.05 -61.23
C GLY A 115 -8.02 -24.31 -62.41
N PRO A 116 -8.13 -22.97 -62.36
CA PRO A 116 -8.67 -22.21 -63.50
C PRO A 116 -7.74 -22.37 -64.72
N TYR A 117 -8.34 -22.58 -65.89
CA TYR A 117 -7.67 -22.52 -67.19
C TYR A 117 -7.07 -21.13 -67.45
#